data_AF-H5XPF6-F1
#
_entry.id   AF-H5XPF6-F1
#
_cell.length_a   1.000
_cell.length_b   1.000
_cell.length_c   1.000
_cell.angle_alpha   90.00
_cell.angle_beta   90.00
_cell.angle_gamma   90.00
#
_symmetry.space_group_name_H-M   'P 1'
#
loop_
_entity.id
_entity.type
_entity.pdbx_description
1 polymer ?
#
loop_
_entity_poly.entity_id
_entity_poly.type
_entity_poly.pdbx_seq_one_letter_code
_entity_poly.pdbx_strand_id
1 'polypeptide(L)'
;MSWTDADRERRSVDSTVTEPPTPPPYGQPPQQAALPGCWWHPARQTGLRCVRCDRPACPDCLREASVGYQCIDCVTSAQQHHRARSAAYRRAGLGSRTVAGARVPQRVVVVPLLIAVNVIVYALTVFQARDVMSNHNSPVFNDGVLWPEVVVLFDEWWRLLTSGFLHYGLLHLAMNMLALWVLGRDLEMLLGRVRFLAVYFLSMFAGGAAVFVFGDPATGTAGASGAIYGLMGAILVAVLRLRLNPTTAIGIIVLNVIISVSIPNISLLGHLGGLVAGAVAMVAMVYAPEKNRAAYQAGALAIVAVALVGLVVYRDAQLADQVCGAYPALCGA
;
A
#
# COMPACT_ATOMS: atom_id res chain seq x y z
N MET A 1 -9.27 44.27 67.96
CA MET A 1 -8.56 44.42 69.25
C MET A 1 -7.23 45.08 68.96
N SER A 2 -7.16 46.38 69.19
CA SER A 2 -5.95 47.20 69.14
C SER A 2 -5.17 47.00 70.43
N TRP A 3 -3.86 46.76 70.33
CA TRP A 3 -2.95 47.07 71.43
C TRP A 3 -1.71 47.74 70.87
N THR A 4 -1.54 48.93 71.41
CA THR A 4 -0.55 49.97 71.18
C THR A 4 0.76 49.67 71.88
N ASP A 5 1.76 50.42 71.45
CA ASP A 5 3.11 50.57 71.99
C ASP A 5 3.23 50.56 73.52
N ALA A 6 4.31 49.93 73.99
CA ALA A 6 4.93 50.23 75.27
C ALA A 6 6.45 50.33 75.08
N ASP A 7 6.91 51.57 75.19
CA ASP A 7 8.21 52.13 75.58
C ASP A 7 9.38 51.15 75.82
N ARG A 8 10.53 51.29 75.14
CA ARG A 8 11.52 52.39 75.18
C ARG A 8 12.33 52.43 76.48
N GLU A 9 13.38 51.62 76.53
CA GLU A 9 14.54 51.88 77.39
C GLU A 9 15.85 51.83 76.59
N ARG A 10 16.67 52.86 76.84
CA ARG A 10 17.89 53.21 76.12
C ARG A 10 19.04 52.34 76.63
N ARG A 11 19.83 51.78 75.71
CA ARG A 11 21.23 51.46 75.96
C ARG A 11 22.10 52.23 74.99
N SER A 12 22.95 53.08 75.56
CA SER A 12 24.11 53.71 74.93
C SER A 12 25.02 52.64 74.33
N VAL A 13 25.23 52.69 73.02
CA VAL A 13 26.29 51.92 72.36
C VAL A 13 27.31 52.91 71.81
N ASP A 14 28.51 52.69 72.30
CA ASP A 14 29.80 53.28 72.03
C ASP A 14 30.04 53.61 70.54
N SER A 15 30.45 54.85 70.27
CA SER A 15 30.77 55.35 68.94
C SER A 15 32.21 54.99 68.58
N THR A 16 32.43 53.75 68.18
CA THR A 16 33.64 53.34 67.45
C THR A 16 33.24 52.91 66.04
N VAL A 17 33.10 53.89 65.14
CA VAL A 17 32.95 53.66 63.71
C VAL A 17 34.27 53.08 63.19
N THR A 18 34.31 51.76 63.03
CA THR A 18 35.32 51.10 62.20
C THR A 18 34.85 51.22 60.76
N GLU A 19 35.61 51.95 59.94
CA GLU A 19 35.40 52.05 58.50
C GLU A 19 35.47 50.63 57.89
N PRO A 20 34.52 50.23 57.01
CA PRO A 20 34.61 48.93 56.36
C PRO A 20 35.83 48.90 55.43
N PRO A 21 36.54 47.76 55.34
CA PRO A 21 37.69 47.64 54.44
C PRO A 21 37.28 47.90 52.99
N THR A 22 38.13 48.63 52.26
CA THR A 22 37.93 48.92 50.85
C THR A 22 37.85 47.63 50.03
N PRO A 23 36.93 47.53 49.05
CA PRO A 23 36.86 46.36 48.18
C PRO A 23 38.17 46.22 47.39
N PRO A 24 38.62 44.98 47.12
CA PRO A 24 39.82 44.76 46.32
C PRO A 24 39.66 45.43 44.95
N PRO A 25 40.76 45.91 44.35
CA PRO A 25 40.70 46.55 43.03
C PRO A 25 40.02 45.61 42.04
N TYR A 26 39.07 46.14 41.28
CA TYR A 26 38.41 45.41 40.20
C TYR A 26 39.48 44.77 39.32
N GLY A 27 39.62 43.45 39.41
CA GLY A 27 40.47 42.68 38.51
C GLY A 27 40.07 43.01 37.08
N GLN A 28 41.05 43.01 36.17
CA GLN A 28 40.81 43.24 34.75
C GLN A 28 39.61 42.41 34.28
N PRO A 29 38.69 42.99 33.47
CA PRO A 29 37.61 42.20 32.90
C PRO A 29 38.23 40.97 32.23
N PRO A 30 37.70 39.76 32.48
CA PRO A 30 38.25 38.55 31.90
C PRO A 30 38.39 38.77 30.40
N GLN A 31 39.60 38.59 29.87
CA GLN A 31 39.85 38.64 28.43
C GLN A 31 38.89 37.63 27.79
N GLN A 32 37.85 38.11 27.12
CA GLN A 32 36.90 37.26 26.41
C GLN A 32 37.70 36.54 25.33
N ALA A 33 37.94 35.24 25.55
CA ALA A 33 38.59 34.40 24.56
C ALA A 33 37.81 34.54 23.24
N ALA A 34 38.52 34.89 22.16
CA ALA A 34 37.92 35.06 20.85
C ALA A 34 37.12 33.80 20.51
N LEU A 35 35.82 33.96 20.26
CA LEU A 35 34.95 32.84 19.93
C LEU A 35 35.47 32.16 18.65
N PRO A 36 35.58 30.82 18.63
CA PRO A 36 36.06 30.13 17.44
C PRO A 36 35.10 30.34 16.26
N GLY A 37 35.65 30.33 15.05
CA GLY A 37 34.86 30.30 13.82
C GLY A 37 34.11 28.98 13.67
N CYS A 38 32.96 29.01 13.02
CA CYS A 38 32.25 27.80 12.58
C CYS A 38 33.15 26.98 11.64
N TRP A 39 33.13 25.66 11.78
CA TRP A 39 33.93 24.74 10.96
C TRP A 39 33.73 24.93 9.44
N TRP A 40 32.50 25.19 8.99
CA TRP A 40 32.20 25.44 7.56
C TRP A 40 32.27 26.91 7.17
N HIS A 41 32.18 27.81 8.14
CA HIS A 41 32.19 29.25 7.91
C HIS A 41 33.19 29.91 8.87
N PRO A 42 34.50 29.89 8.58
CA PRO A 42 35.53 30.33 9.53
C PRO A 42 35.37 31.78 9.99
N ALA A 43 34.80 32.63 9.14
CA ALA A 43 34.51 34.03 9.47
C ALA A 43 33.31 34.23 10.41
N ARG A 44 32.45 33.21 10.61
CA ARG A 44 31.30 33.27 11.52
C ARG A 44 31.68 32.74 12.90
N GLN A 45 31.95 33.64 13.84
CA GLN A 45 32.23 33.28 15.23
C GLN A 45 31.01 32.61 15.89
N THR A 46 31.25 31.62 16.73
CA THR A 46 30.18 30.90 17.44
C THR A 46 30.67 30.34 18.77
N GLY A 47 29.82 30.43 19.80
CA GLY A 47 30.01 29.72 21.07
C GLY A 47 29.36 28.33 21.10
N LEU A 48 28.64 27.95 20.05
CA LEU A 48 27.93 26.67 19.98
C LEU A 48 28.85 25.58 19.41
N ARG A 49 28.72 24.38 19.96
CA ARG A 49 29.54 23.22 19.57
C ARG A 49 28.65 22.00 19.41
N CYS A 50 29.03 21.12 18.49
CA CYS A 50 28.34 19.86 18.32
C CYS A 50 28.60 18.93 19.52
N VAL A 51 27.56 18.45 20.20
CA VAL A 51 27.72 17.55 21.36
C VAL A 51 28.39 16.21 21.02
N ARG A 52 28.46 15.84 19.74
CA ARG A 52 28.96 14.54 19.29
C ARG A 52 30.43 14.56 18.85
N CYS A 53 30.85 15.60 18.15
CA CYS A 53 32.22 15.72 17.63
C CYS A 53 32.97 16.94 18.16
N ASP A 54 32.33 17.73 19.02
CA ASP A 54 32.86 18.93 19.68
C ASP A 54 33.32 20.06 18.73
N ARG A 55 33.03 19.97 17.43
CA ARG A 55 33.37 21.02 16.47
C ARG A 55 32.51 22.27 16.70
N PRO A 56 33.10 23.48 16.65
CA PRO A 56 32.34 24.73 16.67
C PRO A 56 31.49 24.87 15.41
N ALA A 57 30.22 25.23 15.56
CA ALA A 57 29.26 25.27 14.46
C ALA A 57 28.23 26.39 14.66
N CYS A 58 28.01 27.22 13.65
CA CYS A 58 26.98 28.27 13.70
C CYS A 58 25.56 27.66 13.71
N PRO A 59 24.54 28.41 14.16
CA PRO A 59 23.15 27.92 14.24
C PRO A 59 22.64 27.25 12.96
N ASP A 60 22.96 27.79 11.78
CA ASP A 60 22.56 27.22 10.48
C ASP A 60 23.11 25.81 10.22
N CYS A 61 24.29 25.50 10.77
CA CYS A 61 24.99 24.23 10.61
C CYS A 61 24.68 23.23 11.75
N LEU A 62 23.86 23.63 12.72
CA LEU A 62 23.40 22.80 13.83
C LEU A 62 21.97 22.32 13.59
N ARG A 63 21.65 21.16 14.15
CA ARG A 63 20.32 20.57 14.23
C ARG A 63 20.07 20.18 15.68
N GLU A 64 18.84 20.42 16.14
CA GLU A 64 18.42 20.03 17.47
C GLU A 64 18.46 18.51 17.63
N ALA A 65 18.95 18.07 18.78
CA ALA A 65 19.00 16.66 19.16
C ALA A 65 18.33 16.48 20.52
N SER A 66 18.06 15.23 20.90
CA SER A 66 17.48 14.89 22.22
C SER A 66 18.33 15.41 23.40
N VAL A 67 19.61 15.64 23.19
CA VAL A 67 20.50 16.34 24.12
C VAL A 67 21.37 17.32 23.32
N GLY A 68 21.11 18.62 23.48
CA GLY A 68 21.87 19.71 22.85
C GLY A 68 21.73 19.78 21.33
N TYR A 69 22.84 20.09 20.64
CA TYR A 69 22.85 20.30 19.19
C TYR A 69 23.90 19.42 18.50
N GLN A 70 23.55 18.87 17.33
CA GLN A 70 24.45 18.11 16.48
C GLN A 70 24.70 18.83 15.17
N CYS A 71 25.93 18.75 14.65
CA CYS A 71 26.24 19.35 13.36
C CYS A 71 25.76 18.50 12.18
N ILE A 72 25.59 19.12 11.02
CA ILE A 72 25.09 18.47 9.79
C ILE A 72 25.86 17.21 9.39
N ASP A 73 27.19 17.16 9.56
CA ASP A 73 27.99 15.97 9.23
C ASP A 73 27.68 14.81 10.20
N CYS A 74 27.56 15.11 11.50
CA CYS A 74 27.20 14.11 12.51
C CYS A 74 25.78 13.56 12.30
N VAL A 75 24.84 14.41 11.91
CA VAL A 75 23.46 14.00 11.60
C VAL A 75 23.43 13.16 10.32
N THR A 76 24.10 13.61 9.26
CA THR A 76 24.15 12.89 7.97
C THR A 76 24.82 11.52 8.13
N SER A 77 25.96 11.46 8.82
CA SER A 77 26.65 10.19 9.11
C SER A 77 25.81 9.26 9.98
N ALA A 78 25.13 9.77 11.02
CA ALA A 78 24.18 8.97 11.82
C ALA A 78 23.08 8.37 10.95
N GLN A 79 22.47 9.18 10.08
CA GLN A 79 21.42 8.72 9.16
C GLN A 79 21.93 7.65 8.20
N GLN A 80 23.13 7.83 7.63
CA GLN A 80 23.77 6.84 6.76
C GLN A 80 24.04 5.52 7.51
N HIS A 81 24.60 5.58 8.72
CA HIS A 81 24.82 4.40 9.55
C HIS A 81 23.50 3.69 9.93
N HIS A 82 22.46 4.44 10.28
CA HIS A 82 21.13 3.89 10.55
C HIS A 82 20.55 3.20 9.31
N ARG A 83 20.66 3.82 8.13
CA ARG A 83 20.21 3.23 6.86
C ARG A 83 20.98 1.95 6.53
N ALA A 84 22.30 1.96 6.70
CA ALA A 84 23.17 0.81 6.47
C ALA A 84 22.86 -0.35 7.43
N ARG A 85 22.75 -0.08 8.74
CA ARG A 85 22.34 -1.08 9.75
C ARG A 85 20.96 -1.64 9.46
N SER A 86 19.99 -0.79 9.15
CA SER A 86 18.63 -1.21 8.79
C SER A 86 18.61 -2.07 7.52
N ALA A 87 19.45 -1.73 6.53
CA ALA A 87 19.60 -2.52 5.32
C ALA A 87 20.24 -3.89 5.61
N ALA A 88 21.30 -3.93 6.42
CA ALA A 88 21.96 -5.17 6.82
C ALA A 88 21.02 -6.08 7.62
N TYR A 89 20.28 -5.54 8.59
CA TYR A 89 19.28 -6.26 9.38
C TYR A 89 18.21 -6.91 8.49
N ARG A 90 17.69 -6.15 7.50
CA ARG A 90 16.72 -6.66 6.52
C ARG A 90 17.29 -7.73 5.58
N ARG A 91 18.56 -7.59 5.16
CA ARG A 91 19.26 -8.58 4.34
C ARG A 91 19.48 -9.88 5.12
N ALA A 92 19.74 -9.80 6.41
CA ALA A 92 19.83 -10.94 7.31
C ALA A 92 18.47 -11.63 7.57
N GLY A 93 17.38 -11.18 6.93
CA GLY A 93 16.05 -11.79 7.08
C GLY A 93 15.33 -11.45 8.38
N LEU A 94 15.94 -10.56 9.19
CA LEU A 94 15.41 -10.05 10.44
C LEU A 94 14.51 -8.82 10.18
N GLY A 95 13.41 -8.71 10.94
CA GLY A 95 12.44 -7.62 10.82
C GLY A 95 11.00 -8.09 11.02
N SER A 96 10.07 -7.13 11.15
CA SER A 96 8.64 -7.43 11.24
C SER A 96 8.15 -8.11 9.96
N ARG A 97 7.41 -9.19 10.14
CA ARG A 97 6.75 -9.93 9.07
C ARG A 97 5.25 -9.73 9.17
N THR A 98 4.60 -9.73 8.01
CA THR A 98 3.15 -9.71 7.96
C THR A 98 2.58 -11.08 8.36
N VAL A 99 1.26 -11.13 8.54
CA VAL A 99 0.52 -12.36 8.88
C VAL A 99 0.71 -13.45 7.83
N ALA A 100 1.01 -13.09 6.58
CA ALA A 100 1.33 -14.02 5.48
C ALA A 100 2.83 -14.32 5.33
N GLY A 101 3.69 -13.82 6.22
CA GLY A 101 5.12 -14.06 6.23
C GLY A 101 5.94 -13.19 5.27
N ALA A 102 5.33 -12.17 4.66
CA ALA A 102 6.05 -11.19 3.84
C ALA A 102 6.77 -10.16 4.71
N ARG A 103 7.72 -9.43 4.12
CA ARG A 103 8.27 -8.23 4.77
C ARG A 103 7.20 -7.15 4.78
N VAL A 104 6.97 -6.50 5.93
CA VAL A 104 6.00 -5.40 6.04
C VAL A 104 6.39 -4.27 5.08
N PRO A 105 5.57 -3.94 4.08
CA PRO A 105 5.86 -2.83 3.19
C PRO A 105 5.72 -1.50 3.95
N GLN A 106 6.60 -0.53 3.68
CA GLN A 106 6.51 0.81 4.29
C GLN A 106 5.60 1.76 3.52
N ARG A 107 5.25 1.40 2.28
CA ARG A 107 4.36 2.16 1.41
C ARG A 107 3.65 1.19 0.46
N VAL A 108 2.41 1.53 0.16
CA VAL A 108 1.55 0.87 -0.83
C VAL A 108 2.00 1.38 -2.21
N VAL A 109 2.32 0.47 -3.12
CA VAL A 109 2.86 0.80 -4.45
C VAL A 109 2.08 0.08 -5.55
N VAL A 110 1.73 -1.19 -5.30
CA VAL A 110 1.10 -2.02 -6.32
C VAL A 110 -0.31 -1.52 -6.63
N VAL A 111 -1.11 -1.23 -5.62
CA VAL A 111 -2.48 -0.74 -5.80
C VAL A 111 -2.54 0.54 -6.65
N PRO A 112 -1.80 1.63 -6.33
CA PRO A 112 -1.78 2.80 -7.20
C PRO A 112 -1.24 2.52 -8.61
N LEU A 113 -0.30 1.58 -8.77
CA LEU A 113 0.19 1.19 -10.10
C LEU A 113 -0.89 0.45 -10.91
N LEU A 114 -1.63 -0.47 -10.30
CA LEU A 114 -2.77 -1.13 -10.95
C LEU A 114 -3.85 -0.12 -11.32
N ILE A 115 -4.14 0.84 -10.44
CA ILE A 115 -5.08 1.94 -10.74
C ILE A 115 -4.59 2.74 -11.94
N ALA A 116 -3.32 3.14 -11.95
CA ALA A 116 -2.74 3.90 -13.06
C ALA A 116 -2.83 3.13 -14.39
N VAL A 117 -2.54 1.83 -14.40
CA VAL A 117 -2.66 0.98 -15.59
C VAL A 117 -4.10 0.98 -16.10
N ASN A 118 -5.09 0.75 -15.24
CA ASN A 118 -6.50 0.76 -15.62
C ASN A 118 -6.96 2.12 -16.17
N VAL A 119 -6.52 3.22 -15.54
CA VAL A 119 -6.82 4.58 -16.00
C VAL A 119 -6.19 4.86 -17.37
N ILE A 120 -4.96 4.40 -17.61
CA ILE A 120 -4.27 4.56 -18.90
C ILE A 120 -4.99 3.76 -20.01
N VAL A 121 -5.33 2.51 -19.74
CA VAL A 121 -6.07 1.66 -20.69
C VAL A 121 -7.43 2.29 -21.01
N TYR A 122 -8.14 2.76 -19.99
CA TYR A 122 -9.41 3.47 -20.20
C TYR A 122 -9.22 4.75 -21.03
N ALA A 123 -8.23 5.59 -20.72
CA ALA A 123 -7.94 6.80 -21.48
C ALA A 123 -7.65 6.50 -22.96
N LEU A 124 -6.95 5.40 -23.26
CA LEU A 124 -6.72 4.93 -24.62
C LEU A 124 -8.05 4.58 -25.32
N THR A 125 -8.93 3.83 -24.66
CA THR A 125 -10.24 3.46 -25.23
C THR A 125 -11.12 4.69 -25.47
N VAL A 126 -11.12 5.67 -24.55
CA VAL A 126 -11.84 6.94 -24.72
C VAL A 126 -11.27 7.73 -25.90
N PHE A 127 -9.94 7.80 -26.03
CA PHE A 127 -9.29 8.50 -27.12
C PHE A 127 -9.67 7.91 -28.49
N GLN A 128 -9.66 6.58 -28.60
CA GLN A 128 -10.03 5.87 -29.83
C GLN A 128 -11.52 5.99 -30.16
N ALA A 129 -12.40 5.86 -29.16
CA ALA A 129 -13.85 5.96 -29.35
C ALA A 129 -14.34 7.41 -29.49
N ARG A 130 -13.54 8.40 -29.07
CA ARG A 130 -13.88 9.82 -28.97
C ARG A 130 -15.11 10.10 -28.07
N ASP A 131 -15.40 9.18 -27.16
CA ASP A 131 -16.53 9.26 -26.24
C ASP A 131 -16.11 8.64 -24.89
N VAL A 132 -16.40 9.37 -23.81
CA VAL A 132 -16.09 8.96 -22.44
C VAL A 132 -17.04 7.86 -21.97
N MET A 133 -18.32 7.91 -22.32
CA MET A 133 -19.32 6.93 -21.88
C MET A 133 -19.41 5.74 -22.83
N SER A 134 -19.19 5.96 -24.11
CA SER A 134 -19.25 4.94 -25.16
C SER A 134 -17.87 4.41 -25.58
N ASN A 135 -16.92 4.36 -24.65
CA ASN A 135 -15.53 3.95 -24.91
C ASN A 135 -15.38 2.50 -25.42
N HIS A 136 -16.41 1.68 -25.24
CA HIS A 136 -16.48 0.31 -25.75
C HIS A 136 -16.49 0.23 -27.29
N ASN A 137 -16.78 1.32 -28.00
CA ASN A 137 -16.67 1.40 -29.46
C ASN A 137 -15.22 1.48 -29.97
N SER A 138 -14.22 1.50 -29.08
CA SER A 138 -12.82 1.54 -29.48
C SER A 138 -12.31 0.18 -29.95
N PRO A 139 -11.36 0.13 -30.91
CA PRO A 139 -10.73 -1.12 -31.34
C PRO A 139 -10.09 -1.88 -30.18
N VAL A 140 -9.33 -1.19 -29.31
CA VAL A 140 -8.67 -1.84 -28.16
C VAL A 140 -9.67 -2.46 -27.18
N PHE A 141 -10.84 -1.84 -27.00
CA PHE A 141 -11.87 -2.44 -26.16
C PHE A 141 -12.41 -3.72 -26.80
N ASN A 142 -12.80 -3.67 -28.07
CA ASN A 142 -13.34 -4.82 -28.81
C ASN A 142 -12.32 -5.97 -28.92
N ASP A 143 -11.05 -5.65 -29.11
CA ASP A 143 -9.96 -6.62 -29.17
C ASP A 143 -9.68 -7.25 -27.79
N GLY A 144 -9.94 -6.56 -26.67
CA GLY A 144 -9.59 -7.08 -25.34
C GLY A 144 -10.75 -7.63 -24.51
N VAL A 145 -12.01 -7.34 -24.86
CA VAL A 145 -13.18 -7.78 -24.10
C VAL A 145 -13.31 -9.31 -24.17
N LEU A 146 -13.74 -9.94 -23.08
CA LEU A 146 -13.90 -11.38 -23.01
C LEU A 146 -15.21 -11.79 -23.65
N TRP A 147 -15.15 -12.32 -24.87
CA TRP A 147 -16.22 -13.05 -25.54
C TRP A 147 -15.83 -14.52 -25.63
N PRO A 148 -16.49 -15.43 -24.88
CA PRO A 148 -16.11 -16.84 -24.91
C PRO A 148 -16.14 -17.45 -26.32
N GLU A 149 -17.09 -17.04 -27.18
CA GLU A 149 -17.13 -17.48 -28.58
C GLU A 149 -15.87 -17.08 -29.37
N VAL A 150 -15.37 -15.86 -29.20
CA VAL A 150 -14.17 -15.34 -29.90
C VAL A 150 -12.92 -16.05 -29.38
N VAL A 151 -12.87 -16.30 -28.07
CA VAL A 151 -11.76 -17.04 -27.45
C VAL A 151 -11.62 -18.42 -28.07
N VAL A 152 -12.73 -19.12 -28.32
CA VAL A 152 -12.74 -20.45 -28.93
C VAL A 152 -12.44 -20.39 -30.44
N LEU A 153 -12.98 -19.40 -31.16
CA LEU A 153 -12.78 -19.28 -32.61
C LEU A 153 -11.33 -18.93 -33.01
N PHE A 154 -10.62 -18.19 -32.16
CA PHE A 154 -9.32 -17.60 -32.52
C PHE A 154 -8.20 -17.92 -31.52
N ASP A 155 -8.42 -18.85 -30.58
CA ASP A 155 -7.47 -19.24 -29.53
C ASP A 155 -6.99 -18.07 -28.65
N GLU A 156 -7.86 -17.07 -28.43
CA GLU A 156 -7.51 -15.81 -27.77
C GLU A 156 -7.65 -15.86 -26.24
N TRP A 157 -7.07 -16.90 -25.62
CA TRP A 157 -7.19 -17.17 -24.17
C TRP A 157 -6.67 -16.04 -23.28
N TRP A 158 -5.82 -15.16 -23.82
CA TRP A 158 -5.34 -13.97 -23.15
C TRP A 158 -6.47 -13.01 -22.71
N ARG A 159 -7.63 -13.04 -23.40
CA ARG A 159 -8.83 -12.27 -23.03
C ARG A 159 -9.38 -12.60 -21.65
N LEU A 160 -9.14 -13.81 -21.14
CA LEU A 160 -9.52 -14.22 -19.77
C LEU A 160 -8.89 -13.34 -18.69
N LEU A 161 -7.73 -12.74 -18.98
CA LEU A 161 -7.01 -11.87 -18.05
C LEU A 161 -7.07 -10.40 -18.47
N THR A 162 -6.86 -10.09 -19.76
CA THR A 162 -6.76 -8.69 -20.24
C THR A 162 -8.08 -7.94 -20.18
N SER A 163 -9.22 -8.63 -20.32
CA SER A 163 -10.56 -8.05 -20.13
C SER A 163 -10.73 -7.44 -18.73
N GLY A 164 -9.94 -7.92 -17.75
CA GLY A 164 -9.87 -7.37 -16.40
C GLY A 164 -9.35 -5.93 -16.32
N PHE A 165 -8.77 -5.40 -17.39
CA PHE A 165 -8.28 -4.01 -17.47
C PHE A 165 -9.17 -3.06 -18.28
N LEU A 166 -10.21 -3.59 -18.93
CA LEU A 166 -11.17 -2.82 -19.69
C LEU A 166 -12.37 -2.42 -18.83
N HIS A 167 -12.94 -1.24 -19.07
CA HIS A 167 -14.06 -0.71 -18.27
C HIS A 167 -15.09 -0.02 -19.15
N TYR A 168 -16.38 -0.28 -18.90
CA TYR A 168 -17.52 0.35 -19.60
C TYR A 168 -17.85 1.72 -19.01
N GLY A 169 -17.41 2.78 -19.67
CA GLY A 169 -17.69 4.16 -19.27
C GLY A 169 -17.05 4.56 -17.93
N LEU A 170 -17.25 5.83 -17.57
CA LEU A 170 -16.50 6.46 -16.48
C LEU A 170 -16.91 5.94 -15.11
N LEU A 171 -18.22 5.71 -14.89
CA LEU A 171 -18.74 5.28 -13.61
C LEU A 171 -18.23 3.88 -13.24
N HIS A 172 -18.19 2.96 -14.22
CA HIS A 172 -17.68 1.61 -13.99
C HIS A 172 -16.20 1.63 -13.60
N LEU A 173 -15.37 2.43 -14.30
CA LEU A 173 -13.97 2.62 -13.92
C LEU A 173 -13.85 3.21 -12.51
N ALA A 174 -14.55 4.32 -12.24
CA ALA A 174 -14.44 5.04 -10.97
C ALA A 174 -14.77 4.14 -9.77
N MET A 175 -15.85 3.36 -9.86
CA MET A 175 -16.25 2.43 -8.80
C MET A 175 -15.24 1.30 -8.60
N ASN A 176 -14.68 0.73 -9.68
CA ASN A 176 -13.62 -0.28 -9.56
C ASN A 176 -12.36 0.31 -8.94
N MET A 177 -11.92 1.49 -9.36
CA MET A 177 -10.69 2.09 -8.83
C MET A 177 -10.84 2.50 -7.36
N LEU A 178 -12.02 2.99 -6.96
CA LEU A 178 -12.34 3.26 -5.56
C LEU A 178 -12.31 1.97 -4.73
N ALA A 179 -12.98 0.91 -5.19
CA ALA A 179 -12.99 -0.38 -4.49
C ALA A 179 -11.58 -1.00 -4.41
N LEU A 180 -10.81 -0.94 -5.50
CA LEU A 180 -9.42 -1.40 -5.53
C LEU A 180 -8.54 -0.60 -4.57
N TRP A 181 -8.72 0.72 -4.47
CA TRP A 181 -7.99 1.54 -3.51
C TRP A 181 -8.32 1.17 -2.06
N VAL A 182 -9.60 1.10 -1.73
CA VAL A 182 -10.07 0.84 -0.35
C VAL A 182 -9.66 -0.57 0.10
N LEU A 183 -9.97 -1.59 -0.71
CA LEU A 183 -9.73 -2.99 -0.33
C LEU A 183 -8.27 -3.39 -0.56
N GLY A 184 -7.70 -2.96 -1.68
CA GLY A 184 -6.37 -3.37 -2.10
C GLY A 184 -5.27 -2.82 -1.20
N ARG A 185 -5.40 -1.58 -0.72
CA ARG A 185 -4.37 -0.95 0.13
C ARG A 185 -4.12 -1.76 1.40
N ASP A 186 -5.20 -2.16 2.07
CA ASP A 186 -5.12 -2.89 3.33
C ASP A 186 -4.57 -4.31 3.12
N LEU A 187 -4.97 -4.97 2.02
CA LEU A 187 -4.41 -6.26 1.64
C LEU A 187 -2.96 -6.19 1.17
N GLU A 188 -2.53 -5.15 0.45
CA GLU A 188 -1.12 -4.98 0.08
C GLU A 188 -0.24 -4.85 1.33
N MET A 189 -0.71 -4.12 2.34
CA MET A 189 -0.02 -4.01 3.62
C MET A 189 0.00 -5.34 4.39
N LEU A 190 -1.09 -6.09 4.37
CA LEU A 190 -1.24 -7.37 5.06
C LEU A 190 -0.45 -8.52 4.39
N LEU A 191 -0.41 -8.54 3.06
CA LEU A 191 0.20 -9.64 2.30
C LEU A 191 1.60 -9.31 1.81
N GLY A 192 1.95 -8.03 1.70
CA GLY A 192 3.08 -7.59 0.91
C GLY A 192 2.81 -7.73 -0.59
N ARG A 193 3.63 -7.04 -1.38
CA ARG A 193 3.42 -6.80 -2.82
C ARG A 193 3.21 -8.06 -3.65
N VAL A 194 4.09 -9.04 -3.53
CA VAL A 194 4.07 -10.25 -4.37
C VAL A 194 2.85 -11.13 -4.09
N ARG A 195 2.50 -11.31 -2.82
CA ARG A 195 1.36 -12.13 -2.42
C ARG A 195 0.04 -11.44 -2.74
N PHE A 196 -0.01 -10.13 -2.55
CA PHE A 196 -1.14 -9.32 -3.00
C PHE A 196 -1.38 -9.48 -4.51
N LEU A 197 -0.34 -9.33 -5.33
CA LEU A 197 -0.43 -9.55 -6.78
C LEU A 197 -0.92 -10.96 -7.13
N ALA A 198 -0.41 -11.98 -6.44
CA ALA A 198 -0.81 -13.36 -6.69
C ALA A 198 -2.30 -13.59 -6.39
N VAL A 199 -2.81 -13.06 -5.27
CA VAL A 199 -4.24 -13.12 -4.94
C VAL A 199 -5.07 -12.32 -5.96
N TYR A 200 -4.63 -11.11 -6.32
CA TYR A 200 -5.31 -10.23 -7.26
C TYR A 200 -5.46 -10.88 -8.64
N PHE A 201 -4.35 -11.36 -9.23
CA PHE A 201 -4.35 -11.95 -10.56
C PHE A 201 -5.00 -13.33 -10.61
N LEU A 202 -4.86 -14.15 -9.58
CA LEU A 202 -5.58 -15.43 -9.51
C LEU A 202 -7.09 -15.19 -9.44
N SER A 203 -7.54 -14.18 -8.69
CA SER A 203 -8.96 -13.82 -8.60
C SER A 203 -9.48 -13.24 -9.92
N MET A 204 -8.69 -12.40 -10.58
CA MET A 204 -9.00 -11.87 -11.92
C MET A 204 -9.20 -13.00 -12.92
N PHE A 205 -8.23 -13.91 -12.99
CA PHE A 205 -8.29 -15.07 -13.87
C PHE A 205 -9.46 -16.00 -13.54
N ALA A 206 -9.72 -16.27 -12.26
CA ALA A 206 -10.85 -17.08 -11.83
C ALA A 206 -12.20 -16.45 -12.19
N GLY A 207 -12.31 -15.12 -12.14
CA GLY A 207 -13.50 -14.41 -12.63
C GLY A 207 -13.71 -14.61 -14.12
N GLY A 208 -12.67 -14.39 -14.94
CA GLY A 208 -12.73 -14.65 -16.38
C GLY A 208 -13.05 -16.11 -16.70
N ALA A 209 -12.39 -17.05 -16.01
CA ALA A 209 -12.63 -18.48 -16.15
C ALA A 209 -14.07 -18.87 -15.78
N ALA A 210 -14.65 -18.29 -14.71
CA ALA A 210 -16.03 -18.58 -14.35
C ALA A 210 -17.03 -18.11 -15.42
N VAL A 211 -16.79 -16.94 -16.03
CA VAL A 211 -17.59 -16.46 -17.17
C VAL A 211 -17.44 -17.39 -18.37
N PHE A 212 -16.21 -17.78 -18.71
CA PHE A 212 -15.94 -18.65 -19.85
C PHE A 212 -16.55 -20.05 -19.68
N VAL A 213 -16.44 -20.63 -18.48
CA VAL A 213 -16.88 -22.00 -18.19
C VAL A 213 -18.40 -22.09 -18.06
N PHE A 214 -19.03 -21.14 -17.38
CA PHE A 214 -20.44 -21.24 -16.98
C PHE A 214 -21.37 -20.20 -17.62
N GLY A 215 -20.82 -19.20 -18.31
CA GLY A 215 -21.59 -18.13 -18.92
C GLY A 215 -22.11 -18.45 -20.32
N ASP A 216 -22.92 -17.54 -20.83
CA ASP A 216 -23.36 -17.54 -22.22
C ASP A 216 -22.18 -17.15 -23.14
N PRO A 217 -21.81 -17.98 -24.13
CA PRO A 217 -20.71 -17.68 -25.04
C PRO A 217 -20.88 -16.41 -25.87
N ALA A 218 -22.13 -15.97 -26.09
CA ALA A 218 -22.48 -14.79 -26.87
C ALA A 218 -22.59 -13.51 -26.01
N THR A 219 -22.09 -13.53 -24.77
CA THR A 219 -22.11 -12.36 -23.88
C THR A 219 -20.69 -11.90 -23.52
N GLY A 220 -20.34 -10.70 -23.95
CA GLY A 220 -19.07 -10.05 -23.60
C GLY A 220 -18.99 -9.61 -22.14
N THR A 221 -17.84 -9.78 -21.50
CA THR A 221 -17.54 -9.27 -20.14
C THR A 221 -16.21 -8.53 -20.09
N ALA A 222 -16.16 -7.42 -19.34
CA ALA A 222 -14.95 -6.66 -19.07
C ALA A 222 -15.04 -5.97 -17.70
N GLY A 223 -13.91 -5.81 -17.02
CA GLY A 223 -13.82 -5.11 -15.74
C GLY A 223 -12.88 -5.75 -14.74
N ALA A 224 -12.24 -4.94 -13.91
CA ALA A 224 -11.39 -5.41 -12.80
C ALA A 224 -12.19 -6.07 -11.66
N SER A 225 -13.51 -6.08 -11.75
CA SER A 225 -14.42 -6.43 -10.65
C SER A 225 -14.28 -7.87 -10.18
N GLY A 226 -13.96 -8.84 -11.05
CA GLY A 226 -13.63 -10.21 -10.63
C GLY A 226 -12.45 -10.25 -9.65
N ALA A 227 -11.40 -9.48 -9.92
CA ALA A 227 -10.26 -9.34 -9.01
C ALA A 227 -10.68 -8.69 -7.68
N ILE A 228 -11.49 -7.63 -7.75
CA ILE A 228 -11.97 -6.88 -6.58
C ILE A 228 -12.86 -7.75 -5.68
N TYR A 229 -13.75 -8.54 -6.25
CA TYR A 229 -14.53 -9.53 -5.51
C TYR A 229 -13.63 -10.56 -4.82
N GLY A 230 -12.56 -10.99 -5.48
CA GLY A 230 -11.53 -11.80 -4.84
C GLY A 230 -10.85 -11.11 -3.66
N LEU A 231 -10.58 -9.80 -3.76
CA LEU A 231 -10.09 -9.01 -2.63
C LEU A 231 -11.12 -8.96 -1.49
N MET A 232 -12.42 -8.88 -1.78
CA MET A 232 -13.47 -8.96 -0.74
C MET A 232 -13.46 -10.32 -0.04
N GLY A 233 -13.39 -11.42 -0.81
CA GLY A 233 -13.26 -12.78 -0.26
C GLY A 233 -12.00 -12.93 0.58
N ALA A 234 -10.88 -12.37 0.13
CA ALA A 234 -9.63 -12.35 0.89
C ALA A 234 -9.74 -11.54 2.18
N ILE A 235 -10.35 -10.36 2.17
CA ILE A 235 -10.56 -9.56 3.39
C ILE A 235 -11.42 -10.31 4.40
N LEU A 236 -12.51 -10.98 3.96
CA LEU A 236 -13.34 -11.78 4.85
C LEU A 236 -12.52 -12.86 5.55
N VAL A 237 -11.74 -13.64 4.81
CA VAL A 237 -10.86 -14.68 5.39
C VAL A 237 -9.82 -14.07 6.33
N ALA A 238 -9.24 -12.92 5.98
CA ALA A 238 -8.27 -12.21 6.80
C ALA A 238 -8.86 -11.80 8.15
N VAL A 239 -10.04 -11.16 8.13
CA VAL A 239 -10.74 -10.67 9.30
C VAL A 239 -11.13 -11.82 10.22
N LEU A 240 -11.63 -12.92 9.66
CA LEU A 240 -11.93 -14.15 10.42
C LEU A 240 -10.66 -14.74 11.05
N ARG A 241 -9.57 -14.85 10.29
CA ARG A 241 -8.28 -15.38 10.80
C ARG A 241 -7.73 -14.55 11.95
N LEU A 242 -7.88 -13.23 11.86
CA LEU A 242 -7.43 -12.25 12.84
C LEU A 242 -8.40 -12.04 14.00
N ARG A 243 -9.55 -12.74 14.01
CA ARG A 243 -10.62 -12.61 15.02
C ARG A 243 -11.12 -11.17 15.16
N LEU A 244 -11.14 -10.44 14.05
CA LEU A 244 -11.72 -9.10 13.95
C LEU A 244 -13.21 -9.21 13.62
N ASN A 245 -13.97 -8.13 13.84
CA ASN A 245 -15.41 -8.10 13.54
C ASN A 245 -15.66 -8.20 12.01
N PRO A 246 -16.34 -9.25 11.51
CA PRO A 246 -16.57 -9.46 10.09
C PRO A 246 -17.75 -8.65 9.53
N THR A 247 -18.54 -7.96 10.36
CA THR A 247 -19.78 -7.29 9.92
C THR A 247 -19.56 -6.34 8.74
N THR A 248 -18.52 -5.52 8.76
CA THR A 248 -18.23 -4.60 7.65
C THR A 248 -17.86 -5.35 6.37
N ALA A 249 -17.02 -6.38 6.46
CA ALA A 249 -16.62 -7.18 5.30
C ALA A 249 -17.82 -7.91 4.69
N ILE A 250 -18.64 -8.54 5.52
CA ILE A 250 -19.89 -9.21 5.11
C ILE A 250 -20.85 -8.18 4.49
N GLY A 251 -21.04 -7.02 5.12
CA GLY A 251 -21.91 -5.97 4.61
C GLY A 251 -21.49 -5.48 3.23
N ILE A 252 -20.18 -5.27 3.00
CA ILE A 252 -19.64 -4.89 1.68
C ILE A 252 -19.91 -5.99 0.65
N ILE A 253 -19.66 -7.25 0.99
CA ILE A 253 -19.91 -8.39 0.07
C ILE A 253 -21.40 -8.46 -0.29
N VAL A 254 -22.28 -8.46 0.71
CA VAL A 254 -23.74 -8.54 0.51
C VAL A 254 -24.23 -7.38 -0.33
N LEU A 255 -23.81 -6.15 -0.04
CA LEU A 255 -24.18 -4.98 -0.82
C LEU A 255 -23.75 -5.11 -2.29
N ASN A 256 -22.51 -5.52 -2.54
CA ASN A 256 -22.01 -5.68 -3.91
C ASN A 256 -22.73 -6.81 -4.66
N VAL A 257 -23.03 -7.91 -3.99
CA VAL A 257 -23.83 -9.01 -4.57
C VAL A 257 -25.22 -8.52 -4.93
N ILE A 258 -25.90 -7.78 -4.04
CA ILE A 258 -27.20 -7.16 -4.31
C ILE A 258 -27.11 -6.25 -5.54
N ILE A 259 -26.10 -5.38 -5.62
CA ILE A 259 -25.88 -4.50 -6.77
C ILE A 259 -25.71 -5.34 -8.06
N SER A 260 -24.98 -6.44 -7.98
CA SER A 260 -24.66 -7.28 -9.15
C SER A 260 -25.85 -8.05 -9.70
N VAL A 261 -26.82 -8.39 -8.86
CA VAL A 261 -28.08 -9.01 -9.31
C VAL A 261 -29.14 -7.98 -9.69
N SER A 262 -29.03 -6.75 -9.18
CA SER A 262 -30.04 -5.70 -9.38
C SER A 262 -29.80 -4.86 -10.63
N ILE A 263 -28.54 -4.71 -11.05
CA ILE A 263 -28.18 -3.92 -12.23
C ILE A 263 -27.96 -4.88 -13.42
N PRO A 264 -28.71 -4.72 -14.52
CA PRO A 264 -28.50 -5.51 -15.73
C PRO A 264 -27.09 -5.36 -16.29
N ASN A 265 -26.62 -6.38 -17.02
CA ASN A 265 -25.30 -6.41 -17.68
C ASN A 265 -24.10 -6.41 -16.70
N ILE A 266 -24.30 -6.78 -15.43
CA ILE A 266 -23.23 -7.07 -14.50
C ILE A 266 -22.96 -8.58 -14.46
N SER A 267 -21.70 -8.97 -14.61
CA SER A 267 -21.30 -10.38 -14.62
C SER A 267 -21.24 -10.99 -13.20
N LEU A 268 -22.36 -11.56 -12.76
CA LEU A 268 -22.44 -12.26 -11.47
C LEU A 268 -21.47 -13.44 -11.39
N LEU A 269 -21.32 -14.22 -12.47
CA LEU A 269 -20.41 -15.36 -12.52
C LEU A 269 -18.95 -14.92 -12.33
N GLY A 270 -18.53 -13.85 -13.00
CA GLY A 270 -17.18 -13.31 -12.84
C GLY A 270 -16.92 -12.81 -11.41
N HIS A 271 -17.92 -12.19 -10.79
CA HIS A 271 -17.85 -11.74 -9.41
C HIS A 271 -17.74 -12.91 -8.41
N LEU A 272 -18.59 -13.93 -8.55
CA LEU A 272 -18.56 -15.09 -7.66
C LEU A 272 -17.30 -15.93 -7.84
N GLY A 273 -16.86 -16.16 -9.08
CA GLY A 273 -15.61 -16.87 -9.38
C GLY A 273 -14.40 -16.19 -8.75
N GLY A 274 -14.31 -14.87 -8.89
CA GLY A 274 -13.30 -14.06 -8.24
C GLY A 274 -13.35 -14.15 -6.71
N LEU A 275 -14.53 -13.99 -6.11
CA LEU A 275 -14.74 -14.05 -4.66
C LEU A 275 -14.28 -15.38 -4.05
N VAL A 276 -14.68 -16.50 -4.66
CA VAL A 276 -14.31 -17.83 -4.19
C VAL A 276 -12.80 -18.04 -4.32
N ALA A 277 -12.21 -17.75 -5.48
CA ALA A 277 -10.77 -17.94 -5.69
C ALA A 277 -9.94 -17.05 -4.77
N GLY A 278 -10.33 -15.79 -4.54
CA GLY A 278 -9.66 -14.89 -3.63
C GLY A 278 -9.73 -15.34 -2.16
N ALA A 279 -10.88 -15.87 -1.73
CA ALA A 279 -11.02 -16.46 -0.41
C ALA A 279 -10.11 -17.70 -0.24
N VAL A 280 -10.12 -18.62 -1.21
CA VAL A 280 -9.24 -19.81 -1.20
C VAL A 280 -7.77 -19.42 -1.21
N ALA A 281 -7.39 -18.47 -2.06
CA ALA A 281 -6.03 -17.95 -2.12
C ALA A 281 -5.60 -17.33 -0.79
N MET A 282 -6.50 -16.61 -0.12
CA MET A 282 -6.21 -16.03 1.18
C MET A 282 -6.07 -17.08 2.28
N VAL A 283 -6.86 -18.15 2.25
CA VAL A 283 -6.69 -19.30 3.16
C VAL A 283 -5.27 -19.85 3.02
N ALA A 284 -4.80 -20.06 1.78
CA ALA A 284 -3.42 -20.48 1.54
C ALA A 284 -2.39 -19.46 2.08
N MET A 285 -2.65 -18.16 1.96
CA MET A 285 -1.75 -17.13 2.48
C MET A 285 -1.60 -17.13 4.01
N VAL A 286 -2.71 -17.31 4.75
CA VAL A 286 -2.72 -17.07 6.20
C VAL A 286 -2.68 -18.33 7.07
N TYR A 287 -2.94 -19.51 6.48
CA TYR A 287 -2.87 -20.80 7.18
C TYR A 287 -1.65 -21.65 6.80
N ALA A 288 -0.83 -21.22 5.85
CA ALA A 288 0.39 -21.93 5.49
C ALA A 288 1.35 -22.06 6.69
N PRO A 289 1.95 -23.25 6.91
CA PRO A 289 2.90 -23.49 8.01
C PRO A 289 4.05 -22.49 8.00
N GLU A 290 4.56 -22.10 9.17
CA GLU A 290 5.70 -21.17 9.26
C GLU A 290 6.95 -21.71 8.59
N LYS A 291 7.23 -23.00 8.83
CA LYS A 291 8.28 -23.74 8.13
C LYS A 291 7.87 -23.92 6.66
N ASN A 292 8.70 -23.44 5.74
CA ASN A 292 8.47 -23.51 4.29
C ASN A 292 7.20 -22.79 3.79
N ARG A 293 6.72 -21.79 4.52
CA ARG A 293 5.49 -21.04 4.20
C ARG A 293 5.35 -20.65 2.73
N ALA A 294 6.41 -20.10 2.14
CA ALA A 294 6.39 -19.64 0.77
C ALA A 294 6.14 -20.77 -0.24
N ALA A 295 6.67 -21.97 0.02
CA ALA A 295 6.46 -23.13 -0.83
C ALA A 295 5.02 -23.63 -0.74
N TYR A 296 4.43 -23.71 0.46
CA TYR A 296 3.01 -24.06 0.62
C TYR A 296 2.08 -23.05 -0.04
N GLN A 297 2.36 -21.75 0.12
CA GLN A 297 1.59 -20.69 -0.52
C GLN A 297 1.66 -20.82 -2.05
N ALA A 298 2.87 -20.95 -2.61
CA ALA A 298 3.07 -21.08 -4.06
C ALA A 298 2.42 -22.36 -4.60
N GLY A 299 2.59 -23.50 -3.92
CA GLY A 299 2.00 -24.77 -4.30
C GLY A 299 0.48 -24.74 -4.30
N ALA A 300 -0.14 -24.18 -3.25
CA ALA A 300 -1.59 -24.05 -3.19
C ALA A 300 -2.15 -23.15 -4.31
N LEU A 301 -1.52 -22.00 -4.56
CA LEU A 301 -1.92 -21.14 -5.68
C LEU A 301 -1.73 -21.82 -7.04
N ALA A 302 -0.65 -22.58 -7.22
CA ALA A 302 -0.39 -23.32 -8.45
C ALA A 302 -1.45 -24.41 -8.68
N ILE A 303 -1.85 -25.13 -7.64
CA ILE A 303 -2.94 -26.12 -7.74
C ILE A 303 -4.24 -25.46 -8.20
N VAL A 304 -4.61 -24.32 -7.59
CA VAL A 304 -5.83 -23.59 -7.99
C VAL A 304 -5.72 -23.09 -9.43
N ALA A 305 -4.57 -22.51 -9.81
CA ALA A 305 -4.35 -22.04 -11.17
C ALA A 305 -4.42 -23.17 -12.21
N VAL A 306 -3.78 -24.32 -11.94
CA VAL A 306 -3.82 -25.50 -12.81
C VAL A 306 -5.24 -26.05 -12.92
N ALA A 307 -6.00 -26.10 -11.82
CA ALA A 307 -7.39 -26.53 -11.85
C ALA A 307 -8.26 -25.61 -12.72
N LEU A 308 -8.09 -24.28 -12.58
CA LEU A 308 -8.80 -23.30 -13.39
C LEU A 308 -8.43 -23.40 -14.88
N VAL A 309 -7.14 -23.53 -15.19
CA VAL A 309 -6.68 -23.74 -16.58
C VAL A 309 -7.25 -25.03 -17.14
N GLY A 310 -7.23 -26.13 -16.38
CA GLY A 310 -7.81 -27.41 -16.81
C GLY A 310 -9.31 -27.30 -17.10
N LEU A 311 -10.06 -26.55 -16.29
CA LEU A 311 -11.48 -26.28 -16.54
C LEU A 311 -11.71 -25.44 -17.79
N VAL A 312 -10.89 -24.42 -18.02
CA VAL A 312 -10.93 -23.59 -19.24
C VAL A 312 -10.66 -24.45 -20.47
N VAL A 313 -9.58 -25.22 -20.49
CA VAL A 313 -9.22 -26.12 -21.60
C VAL A 313 -10.32 -27.14 -21.87
N TYR A 314 -10.88 -27.72 -20.81
CA TYR A 314 -11.98 -28.67 -20.95
C TYR A 314 -13.22 -28.02 -21.56
N ARG A 315 -13.57 -26.81 -21.13
CA ARG A 315 -14.71 -26.08 -21.69
C ARG A 315 -14.47 -25.65 -23.13
N ASP A 316 -13.27 -25.18 -23.43
CA ASP A 316 -12.86 -24.73 -24.77
C ASP A 316 -13.09 -25.83 -25.81
N ALA A 317 -12.65 -27.06 -25.50
CA ALA A 317 -12.92 -28.23 -26.34
C ALA A 317 -14.41 -28.53 -26.53
N GLN A 318 -15.24 -28.34 -25.50
CA GLN A 318 -16.70 -28.54 -25.61
C GLN A 318 -17.40 -27.46 -26.44
N LEU A 319 -16.92 -26.21 -26.33
CA LEU A 319 -17.49 -25.09 -27.07
C LEU A 319 -17.08 -25.11 -28.53
N ALA A 320 -15.88 -25.59 -28.86
CA ALA A 320 -15.41 -25.72 -30.23
C ALA A 320 -16.42 -26.50 -31.09
N ASP A 321 -16.91 -27.65 -30.60
CA ASP A 321 -17.92 -28.45 -31.32
C ASP A 321 -19.21 -27.66 -31.61
N GLN A 322 -19.66 -26.84 -30.64
CA GLN A 322 -20.90 -26.06 -30.75
C GLN A 322 -20.73 -24.86 -31.68
N VAL A 323 -19.65 -24.11 -31.48
CA VAL A 323 -19.35 -22.86 -32.19
C VAL A 323 -18.98 -23.17 -33.65
N CYS A 324 -18.19 -24.22 -33.90
CA CYS A 324 -17.84 -24.63 -35.26
C CYS A 324 -19.02 -25.25 -36.01
N GLY A 325 -19.99 -25.83 -35.32
CA GLY A 325 -21.27 -26.21 -35.91
C GLY A 325 -22.07 -24.99 -36.41
N ALA A 326 -22.03 -23.87 -35.69
CA ALA A 326 -22.69 -22.63 -36.07
C ALA A 326 -21.91 -21.82 -37.13
N TYR A 327 -20.58 -21.86 -37.10
CA TYR A 327 -19.69 -21.12 -38.00
C TYR A 327 -18.64 -22.01 -38.70
N PRO A 328 -19.04 -22.96 -39.56
CA PRO A 328 -18.10 -23.92 -40.15
C PRO A 328 -16.99 -23.28 -40.99
N ALA A 329 -17.27 -22.13 -41.62
CA ALA A 329 -16.30 -21.40 -42.45
C ALA A 329 -15.16 -20.76 -41.66
N LEU A 330 -15.33 -20.56 -40.34
CA LEU A 330 -14.34 -19.91 -39.47
C LEU A 330 -13.44 -20.91 -38.75
N CYS A 331 -13.88 -22.16 -38.58
CA CYS A 331 -13.15 -23.17 -37.83
C CYS A 331 -12.19 -24.03 -38.68
N GLY A 332 -12.06 -23.75 -39.97
CA GLY A 332 -11.17 -24.50 -40.88
C GLY A 332 -11.56 -25.97 -41.01
N ALA A 333 -12.36 -26.30 -42.03
CA ALA A 333 -12.39 -27.66 -42.56
C ALA A 333 -11.11 -27.95 -43.36
#